data_AF-A0A1F9VJ45-F1
#
_entry.id   AF-A0A1F9VJ45-F1
#
_cell.length_a   1.000
_cell.length_b   1.000
_cell.length_c   1.000
_cell.angle_alpha   90.00
_cell.angle_beta   90.00
_cell.angle_gamma   90.00
#
_symmetry.space_group_name_H-M   'P 1'
#
loop_
_entity.id
_entity.type
_entity.pdbx_description
1 polymer ?
#
loop_
_entity_poly.entity_id
_entity_poly.type
_entity_poly.pdbx_seq_one_letter_code
_entity_poly.pdbx_strand_id
1 'polypeptide(L)'
;MKKSKYNKASGYFKKLAEIMAKLRGPQGCPWDRRQTHKSLVPYLFSEAEEVRLAVRKKDWKNLEEELGDILLQVVFHSQLAEEAGLFDLAGVVNGLNKKLKRRHPHVFGGKKLKNHKEVIKQWEEIKKLEKQKKVSSS
;
A
#
# COMPACT_ATOMS: atom_id res chain seq x y z
N MET A 1 21.43 -6.30 13.90
CA MET A 1 20.07 -6.89 13.91
C MET A 1 19.03 -6.14 13.05
N LYS A 2 18.93 -4.78 13.07
CA LYS A 2 17.89 -4.05 12.28
C LYS A 2 17.99 -4.18 10.75
N LYS A 3 19.19 -4.25 10.14
CA LYS A 3 19.33 -4.47 8.69
C LYS A 3 18.79 -5.84 8.22
N SER A 4 18.85 -6.86 9.09
CA SER A 4 18.45 -8.23 8.75
C SER A 4 16.94 -8.37 8.53
N LYS A 5 16.10 -7.72 9.36
CA LYS A 5 14.64 -7.82 9.24
C LYS A 5 14.10 -7.22 7.93
N TYR A 6 14.65 -6.08 7.49
CA TYR A 6 14.19 -5.40 6.28
C TYR A 6 14.62 -6.15 5.01
N ASN A 7 15.81 -6.76 5.04
CA ASN A 7 16.27 -7.63 3.95
C ASN A 7 15.39 -8.87 3.82
N LYS A 8 14.98 -9.48 4.94
CA LYS A 8 14.07 -10.63 4.95
C LYS A 8 12.68 -10.26 4.41
N ALA A 9 12.12 -9.13 4.85
CA ALA A 9 10.82 -8.64 4.38
C ALA A 9 10.83 -8.31 2.88
N SER A 10 11.91 -7.70 2.37
CA SER A 10 12.08 -7.44 0.93
C SER A 10 12.07 -8.74 0.12
N GLY A 11 12.71 -9.79 0.62
CA GLY A 11 12.69 -11.11 -0.02
C GLY A 11 11.29 -11.72 -0.09
N TYR A 12 10.50 -11.63 0.98
CA TYR A 12 9.11 -12.12 0.97
C TYR A 12 8.22 -11.31 0.04
N PHE A 13 8.36 -9.99 0.04
CA PHE A 13 7.57 -9.12 -0.84
C PHE A 13 7.87 -9.38 -2.32
N LYS A 14 9.15 -9.60 -2.66
CA LYS A 14 9.53 -10.04 -4.01
C LYS A 14 8.85 -11.35 -4.40
N LYS A 15 8.91 -12.37 -3.53
CA LYS A 15 8.25 -13.66 -3.76
C LYS A 15 6.73 -13.53 -3.94
N LEU A 16 6.07 -12.66 -3.16
CA LEU A 16 4.64 -12.40 -3.30
C LEU A 16 4.31 -11.83 -4.69
N ALA A 17 5.08 -10.87 -5.17
CA ALA A 17 4.90 -10.32 -6.52
C ALA A 17 5.12 -11.39 -7.61
N GLU A 18 6.14 -12.23 -7.46
CA GLU A 18 6.40 -13.35 -8.38
C GLU A 18 5.27 -14.39 -8.38
N ILE A 19 4.69 -14.69 -7.21
CA ILE A 19 3.53 -15.58 -7.10
C ILE A 19 2.35 -14.98 -7.85
N MET A 20 2.03 -13.70 -7.65
CA MET A 20 0.92 -13.05 -8.34
C MET A 20 1.11 -13.05 -9.87
N ALA A 21 2.32 -12.70 -10.34
CA ALA A 21 2.65 -12.75 -11.77
C ALA A 21 2.47 -14.17 -12.33
N LYS A 22 2.85 -15.21 -11.59
CA LYS A 22 2.64 -16.62 -11.98
C LYS A 22 1.15 -17.00 -11.99
N LEU A 23 0.38 -16.59 -10.97
CA LEU A 23 -1.06 -16.85 -10.89
C LEU A 23 -1.82 -16.21 -12.05
N ARG A 24 -1.39 -15.04 -12.53
CA ARG A 24 -2.00 -14.34 -13.66
C ARG A 24 -1.35 -14.62 -15.02
N GLY A 25 -0.24 -15.35 -15.04
CA GLY A 25 0.44 -15.74 -16.27
C GLY A 25 -0.37 -16.72 -17.13
N PRO A 26 0.07 -17.05 -18.36
CA PRO A 26 -0.69 -17.88 -19.30
C PRO A 26 -1.10 -19.26 -18.79
N GLN A 27 -0.24 -19.88 -17.95
CA GLN A 27 -0.48 -21.16 -17.29
C GLN A 27 -0.99 -21.01 -15.85
N GLY A 28 -1.40 -19.79 -15.48
CA GLY A 28 -1.84 -19.44 -14.15
C GLY A 28 -3.27 -19.89 -13.83
N CYS A 29 -3.77 -19.44 -12.69
CA CYS A 29 -5.10 -19.75 -12.21
C CYS A 29 -6.18 -19.10 -13.10
N PRO A 30 -7.17 -19.86 -13.61
CA PRO A 30 -8.23 -19.30 -14.44
C PRO A 30 -9.08 -18.23 -13.74
N TRP A 31 -9.29 -18.36 -12.43
CA TRP A 31 -10.04 -17.37 -11.65
C TRP A 31 -9.26 -16.07 -11.53
N ASP A 32 -7.96 -16.16 -11.18
CA ASP A 32 -7.11 -14.99 -11.02
C ASP A 32 -7.03 -14.21 -12.33
N ARG A 33 -6.77 -14.89 -13.46
CA ARG A 33 -6.68 -14.27 -14.79
C ARG A 33 -7.95 -13.52 -15.22
N ARG A 34 -9.13 -13.98 -14.80
CA ARG A 34 -10.42 -13.35 -15.14
C ARG A 34 -10.69 -12.07 -14.34
N GLN A 35 -9.95 -11.83 -13.26
CA GLN A 35 -10.17 -10.64 -12.44
C GLN A 35 -9.82 -9.37 -13.18
N THR A 36 -10.54 -8.30 -12.83
CA THR A 36 -10.35 -6.93 -13.28
C THR A 36 -10.31 -6.03 -12.04
N HIS A 37 -9.88 -4.77 -12.19
CA HIS A 37 -9.96 -3.83 -11.07
C HIS A 37 -11.37 -3.76 -10.49
N LYS A 38 -12.41 -3.75 -11.34
CA LYS A 38 -13.80 -3.65 -10.91
C LYS A 38 -14.27 -4.88 -10.12
N SER A 39 -13.88 -6.09 -10.55
CA SER A 39 -14.30 -7.32 -9.85
C SER A 39 -13.62 -7.50 -8.50
N LEU A 40 -12.46 -6.87 -8.28
CA LEU A 40 -11.71 -6.95 -7.02
C LEU A 40 -12.17 -5.95 -5.95
N VAL A 41 -12.83 -4.86 -6.33
CA VAL A 41 -13.28 -3.81 -5.39
C VAL A 41 -14.09 -4.38 -4.21
N PRO A 42 -15.09 -5.27 -4.40
CA PRO A 42 -15.85 -5.82 -3.28
C PRO A 42 -14.98 -6.55 -2.26
N TYR A 43 -13.98 -7.32 -2.72
CA TYR A 43 -13.05 -8.04 -1.85
C TYR A 43 -12.25 -7.06 -1.00
N LEU A 44 -11.66 -6.03 -1.62
CA LEU A 44 -10.93 -4.99 -0.88
C LEU A 44 -11.76 -4.30 0.20
N PHE A 45 -13.05 -4.10 -0.04
CA PHE A 45 -13.95 -3.56 0.99
C PHE A 45 -14.19 -4.55 2.13
N SER A 46 -14.38 -5.83 1.83
CA SER A 46 -14.51 -6.89 2.85
C SER A 46 -13.27 -6.98 3.72
N GLU A 47 -12.07 -7.08 3.13
CA GLU A 47 -10.82 -7.18 3.88
C GLU A 47 -10.61 -5.97 4.82
N ALA A 48 -11.00 -4.77 4.36
CA ALA A 48 -10.89 -3.56 5.17
C ALA A 48 -11.83 -3.60 6.39
N GLU A 49 -13.03 -4.17 6.23
CA GLU A 49 -13.96 -4.40 7.33
C GLU A 49 -13.45 -5.49 8.28
N GLU A 50 -12.82 -6.55 7.77
CA GLU A 50 -12.25 -7.60 8.61
C GLU A 50 -11.07 -7.10 9.44
N VAL A 51 -10.18 -6.27 8.88
CA VAL A 51 -9.16 -5.53 9.64
C VAL A 51 -9.81 -4.71 10.76
N ARG A 52 -10.87 -3.95 10.46
CA ARG A 52 -11.58 -3.13 11.46
C ARG A 52 -12.14 -4.01 12.58
N LEU A 53 -12.73 -5.16 12.25
CA LEU A 53 -13.28 -6.10 13.21
C LEU A 53 -12.20 -6.76 14.08
N ALA A 54 -11.08 -7.17 13.49
CA ALA A 54 -9.95 -7.77 14.19
C ALA A 54 -9.36 -6.80 15.23
N VAL A 55 -9.13 -5.53 14.85
CA VAL A 55 -8.67 -4.48 15.77
C VAL A 55 -9.67 -4.28 16.91
N ARG A 56 -10.97 -4.19 16.60
CA ARG A 56 -12.02 -3.99 17.61
C ARG A 56 -12.05 -5.14 18.64
N LYS A 57 -11.84 -6.38 18.19
CA LYS A 57 -11.83 -7.57 19.04
C LYS A 57 -10.47 -7.81 19.73
N LYS A 58 -9.44 -7.02 19.40
CA LYS A 58 -8.04 -7.27 19.80
C LYS A 58 -7.56 -8.67 19.38
N ASP A 59 -8.06 -9.16 18.25
CA ASP A 59 -7.65 -10.44 17.68
C ASP A 59 -6.41 -10.20 16.81
N TRP A 60 -5.24 -10.29 17.44
CA TRP A 60 -3.97 -9.97 16.79
C TRP A 60 -3.55 -10.99 15.74
N LYS A 61 -3.98 -12.25 15.90
CA LYS A 61 -3.70 -13.30 14.92
C LYS A 61 -4.52 -13.05 13.66
N ASN A 62 -5.82 -12.78 13.82
CA ASN A 62 -6.67 -12.44 12.69
C ASN A 62 -6.18 -11.16 12.02
N LEU A 63 -5.78 -10.13 12.79
CA LEU A 63 -5.25 -8.90 12.22
C LEU A 63 -4.02 -9.13 11.31
N GLU A 64 -3.13 -10.06 11.67
CA GLU A 64 -1.98 -10.40 10.83
C GLU A 64 -2.41 -11.01 9.48
N GLU A 65 -3.44 -11.86 9.49
CA GLU A 65 -4.04 -12.48 8.30
C GLU A 65 -4.70 -11.42 7.39
N GLU A 66 -5.62 -10.62 7.94
CA GLU A 66 -6.37 -9.63 7.16
C GLU A 66 -5.47 -8.51 6.57
N LEU A 67 -4.38 -8.17 7.26
CA LEU A 67 -3.38 -7.24 6.70
C LEU A 67 -2.64 -7.86 5.51
N GLY A 68 -2.48 -9.18 5.51
CA GLY A 68 -2.02 -9.96 4.36
C GLY A 68 -2.98 -9.87 3.18
N ASP A 69 -4.28 -9.96 3.43
CA ASP A 69 -5.30 -9.89 2.37
C ASP A 69 -5.45 -8.47 1.79
N ILE A 70 -5.33 -7.43 2.62
CA ILE A 70 -5.16 -6.06 2.11
C ILE A 70 -3.93 -5.94 1.21
N LEU A 71 -2.81 -6.55 1.60
CA LEU A 71 -1.58 -6.52 0.80
C LEU A 71 -1.76 -7.30 -0.52
N LEU A 72 -2.46 -8.43 -0.49
CA LEU A 72 -2.83 -9.20 -1.68
C LEU A 72 -3.58 -8.30 -2.67
N GLN A 73 -4.60 -7.55 -2.22
CA GLN A 73 -5.34 -6.64 -3.09
C GLN A 73 -4.43 -5.58 -3.72
N VAL A 74 -3.50 -4.98 -2.96
CA VAL A 74 -2.53 -3.99 -3.50
C VAL A 74 -1.66 -4.60 -4.60
N VAL A 75 -1.14 -5.81 -4.39
CA VAL A 75 -0.30 -6.51 -5.37
C VAL A 75 -1.12 -6.90 -6.60
N PHE A 76 -2.35 -7.39 -6.42
CA PHE A 76 -3.24 -7.79 -7.50
C PHE A 76 -3.59 -6.59 -8.41
N HIS A 77 -4.03 -5.48 -7.82
CA HIS A 77 -4.28 -4.26 -8.58
C HIS A 77 -3.03 -3.72 -9.28
N SER A 78 -1.85 -3.84 -8.66
CA SER A 78 -0.60 -3.42 -9.29
C SER A 78 -0.24 -4.31 -10.50
N GLN A 79 -0.42 -5.62 -10.38
CA GLN A 79 -0.21 -6.58 -11.47
C GLN A 79 -1.14 -6.30 -12.66
N LEU A 80 -2.43 -6.05 -12.40
CA LEU A 80 -3.41 -5.67 -13.44
C LEU A 80 -3.04 -4.36 -14.15
N ALA A 81 -2.55 -3.37 -13.41
CA ALA A 81 -2.14 -2.10 -13.99
C ALA A 81 -0.86 -2.23 -14.83
N GLU A 82 0.06 -3.12 -14.43
CA GLU A 82 1.28 -3.43 -15.16
C GLU A 82 0.95 -4.15 -16.48
N GLU A 83 0.04 -5.14 -16.44
CA GLU A 83 -0.49 -5.83 -17.63
C GLU A 83 -1.13 -4.84 -18.64
N ALA A 84 -1.70 -3.74 -18.15
CA ALA A 84 -2.30 -2.68 -18.97
C ALA A 84 -1.31 -1.57 -19.36
N GLY A 85 -0.03 -1.65 -18.97
CA GLY A 85 0.99 -0.63 -19.26
C GLY A 85 0.76 0.72 -18.55
N LEU A 86 0.03 0.74 -17.42
CA LEU A 86 -0.36 1.96 -16.71
C LEU A 86 0.63 2.34 -15.60
N PHE A 87 0.83 1.44 -14.64
CA PHE A 87 1.78 1.57 -13.53
C PHE A 87 2.08 0.19 -12.95
N ASP A 88 3.14 0.09 -12.15
CA ASP A 88 3.57 -1.16 -11.53
C ASP A 88 3.63 -1.07 -10.00
N LEU A 89 3.90 -2.21 -9.37
CA LEU A 89 4.01 -2.30 -7.91
C LEU A 89 5.15 -1.44 -7.36
N ALA A 90 6.27 -1.35 -8.10
CA ALA A 90 7.41 -0.51 -7.72
C ALA A 90 7.05 0.97 -7.69
N GLY A 91 6.28 1.45 -8.67
CA GLY A 91 5.74 2.79 -8.75
C GLY A 91 4.79 3.11 -7.59
N VAL A 92 3.90 2.18 -7.24
CA VAL A 92 2.99 2.30 -6.07
C VAL A 92 3.80 2.49 -4.79
N VAL A 93 4.76 1.60 -4.51
CA VAL A 93 5.56 1.66 -3.26
C VAL A 93 6.46 2.90 -3.24
N ASN A 94 7.11 3.24 -4.36
CA ASN A 94 7.96 4.43 -4.44
C ASN A 94 7.16 5.73 -4.28
N GLY A 95 5.97 5.80 -4.89
CA GLY A 95 5.04 6.90 -4.72
C GLY A 95 4.64 7.10 -3.26
N LEU A 96 4.33 6.01 -2.55
CA LEU A 96 4.04 6.03 -1.12
C LEU A 96 5.26 6.49 -0.31
N ASN A 97 6.45 5.96 -0.59
CA ASN A 97 7.69 6.35 0.09
C ASN A 97 7.99 7.85 -0.04
N LYS A 98 7.90 8.39 -1.26
CA LYS A 98 8.08 9.83 -1.51
C LYS A 98 7.04 10.67 -0.78
N LYS A 99 5.76 10.26 -0.82
CA LYS A 99 4.66 10.92 -0.11
C LYS A 99 4.89 10.95 1.40
N LEU A 100 5.26 9.82 2.01
CA LEU A 100 5.48 9.73 3.45
C LEU A 100 6.69 10.56 3.89
N LYS A 101 7.80 10.55 3.15
CA LYS A 101 8.96 11.41 3.44
C LYS A 101 8.60 12.89 3.35
N ARG A 102 7.92 13.30 2.27
CA ARG A 102 7.51 14.69 2.04
C ARG A 102 6.55 15.22 3.11
N ARG A 103 5.64 14.38 3.61
CA ARG A 103 4.67 14.79 4.65
C ARG A 103 5.21 14.70 6.09
N HIS A 104 6.38 14.09 6.29
CA HIS A 104 7.08 14.05 7.58
C HIS A 104 8.46 14.73 7.54
N PRO A 105 8.58 16.00 7.12
CA PRO A 105 9.86 16.70 7.11
C PRO A 105 10.44 16.85 8.53
N HIS A 106 9.63 16.71 9.58
CA HIS A 106 10.10 16.72 10.96
C HIS A 106 10.85 15.43 11.35
N VAL A 107 10.59 14.32 10.65
CA VAL A 107 11.32 13.05 10.81
C VAL A 107 12.51 12.99 9.85
N PHE A 108 12.34 13.43 8.60
CA PHE A 108 13.32 13.20 7.51
C PHE A 108 14.12 14.44 7.07
N GLY A 109 13.76 15.64 7.53
CA GLY A 109 14.36 16.91 7.13
C GLY A 109 14.91 17.74 8.29
N GLY A 110 15.05 17.15 9.49
CA GLY A 110 15.73 17.77 10.63
C GLY A 110 14.94 18.81 11.42
N LYS A 111 13.70 19.15 11.03
CA LYS A 111 12.86 20.11 11.76
C LYS A 111 12.27 19.45 13.02
N LYS A 112 12.65 19.89 14.22
CA LYS A 112 12.04 19.35 15.45
C LYS A 112 10.67 19.99 15.69
N LEU A 113 9.61 19.20 15.64
CA LEU A 113 8.30 19.58 16.17
C LEU A 113 8.20 19.10 17.62
N LYS A 114 7.53 19.88 18.46
CA LYS A 114 7.53 19.70 19.91
C LYS A 114 6.41 18.77 20.40
N ASN A 115 5.31 18.65 19.64
CA ASN A 115 4.14 17.89 20.08
C ASN A 115 3.27 17.37 18.92
N HIS A 116 2.33 16.47 19.26
CA HIS A 116 1.40 15.85 18.33
C HIS A 116 0.51 16.85 17.55
N LYS A 117 0.08 17.94 18.20
CA LYS A 117 -0.76 18.96 17.54
C LYS A 117 -0.02 19.66 16.40
N GLU A 118 1.26 19.98 16.61
CA GLU A 118 2.12 20.56 15.56
C GLU A 118 2.30 19.61 14.38
N VAL A 119 2.44 18.30 14.66
CA VAL A 119 2.56 17.26 13.61
C VAL A 119 1.29 17.19 12.76
N ILE A 120 0.11 17.17 13.39
CA ILE A 120 -1.18 17.16 12.66
C ILE A 120 -1.34 18.43 11.83
N LYS A 121 -1.06 19.61 12.40
CA LYS A 121 -1.20 20.88 11.69
C LYS A 121 -0.34 20.91 10.44
N GLN A 122 0.94 20.53 10.57
CA GLN A 122 1.86 20.45 9.42
C GLN A 122 1.37 19.44 8.38
N TRP A 123 0.86 18.29 8.81
CA TRP A 123 0.35 17.26 7.91
C TRP A 123 -0.83 17.76 7.06
N GLU A 124 -1.79 18.43 7.68
CA GLU A 124 -2.94 19.00 6.97
C GLU A 124 -2.55 20.16 6.04
N GLU A 125 -1.62 21.02 6.46
CA GLU A 125 -1.07 22.08 5.60
C GLU A 125 -0.41 21.51 4.34
N ILE A 126 0.45 20.49 4.49
CA ILE A 126 1.11 19.82 3.35
C ILE A 126 0.06 19.16 2.45
N LYS A 127 -0.96 18.48 3.02
CA LYS A 127 -2.06 17.89 2.24
C LYS A 127 -2.82 18.93 1.43
N LYS A 128 -3.09 20.11 1.99
CA LYS A 128 -3.81 21.19 1.31
C LYS A 128 -3.01 21.71 0.12
N LEU A 129 -1.70 21.94 0.29
CA LEU A 129 -0.81 22.38 -0.79
C LEU A 129 -0.70 21.34 -1.92
N GLU A 130 -0.63 20.05 -1.58
CA GLU A 130 -0.60 18.97 -2.58
C GLU A 130 -1.89 18.91 -3.42
N LYS A 131 -3.06 19.13 -2.81
CA LYS A 131 -4.33 19.19 -3.54
C LYS A 131 -4.36 20.37 -4.53
N GLN A 132 -3.89 21.55 -4.12
CA GLN A 132 -3.83 22.73 -4.99
C GLN A 132 -2.91 22.53 -6.20
N LYS A 133 -1.76 21.88 -6.00
CA LYS A 133 -0.83 21.55 -7.11
C LYS A 133 -1.43 20.57 -8.12
N LYS A 134 -2.24 19.60 -7.68
CA LYS A 134 -2.92 18.67 -8.60
C LYS A 134 -3.97 19.35 -9.48
N VAL A 135 -4.70 20.33 -8.93
CA VAL A 135 -5.75 21.06 -9.66
C VAL A 135 -5.15 22.04 -10.67
N SER A 136 -3.95 22.57 -10.41
CA SER A 136 -3.25 23.49 -11.33
C SER A 136 -2.41 22.79 -12.41
N SER A 137 -2.21 21.48 -12.29
CA SER A 137 -1.47 20.65 -13.26
C SER A 137 -2.37 19.71 -14.07
N SER A 138 -3.69 19.93 -14.03
CA SER A 138 -4.71 19.24 -14.83
C SER A 138 -5.37 20.25 -15.75
#